data_AF-A0A2H8TUA4-F1
#
_entry.id   AF-A0A2H8TUA4-F1
#
_cell.length_a   1.000
_cell.length_b   1.000
_cell.length_c   1.000
_cell.angle_alpha   90.00
_cell.angle_beta   90.00
_cell.angle_gamma   90.00
#
_symmetry.space_group_name_H-M   'P 1'
#
loop_
_entity.id
_entity.type
_entity.pdbx_description
1 polymer ?
#
loop_
_entity_poly.entity_id
_entity_poly.type
_entity_poly.pdbx_seq_one_letter_code
_entity_poly.pdbx_strand_id
1 'polypeptide(L)'
;MTDSKVWVEGLRRFYVVYQYLEIAMKKEENYNLHKFGQINGLFRTQPFESSLKHYLGDKWPSGITKAMAEYSNYLISLENENHVLLSPFIYHMYMGILSGGQILMAKQRMAFSDGKGSEAFYFDINVREAKNQLRNEMNSLAEKLDDETKLRLLKESKMVYLLNNKLVKEVKVPTEILLIKLIFVIGIFILVILLWKVSKKFLMVLF
;
A
#
# COMPACT_ATOMS: atom_id res chain seq x y z
N MET A 1 -4.90 7.11 11.71
CA MET A 1 -4.54 5.77 12.23
C MET A 1 -3.64 6.05 13.41
N THR A 2 -4.20 6.12 14.62
CA THR A 2 -3.47 6.33 15.87
C THR A 2 -3.49 5.06 16.74
N ASP A 3 -4.18 4.00 16.29
CA ASP A 3 -4.18 2.70 16.93
C ASP A 3 -3.03 1.85 16.36
N SER A 4 -2.09 1.50 17.23
CA SER A 4 -0.93 0.67 16.89
C SER A 4 -1.33 -0.71 16.36
N LYS A 5 -2.47 -1.28 16.79
CA LYS A 5 -2.94 -2.60 16.30
C LYS A 5 -3.35 -2.55 14.83
N VAL A 6 -4.09 -1.52 14.43
CA VAL A 6 -4.53 -1.31 13.05
C VAL A 6 -3.31 -1.08 12.14
N TRP A 7 -2.33 -0.33 12.64
CA TRP A 7 -1.07 -0.08 11.93
C TRP A 7 -0.27 -1.36 11.72
N VAL A 8 -0.03 -2.11 12.80
CA VAL A 8 0.74 -3.36 12.79
C VAL A 8 0.09 -4.42 11.91
N GLU A 9 -1.23 -4.53 11.93
CA GLU A 9 -1.92 -5.51 11.09
C GLU A 9 -1.85 -5.14 9.61
N GLY A 10 -1.84 -3.84 9.27
CA GLY A 10 -1.53 -3.37 7.93
C GLY A 10 -0.11 -3.77 7.50
N LEU A 11 0.90 -3.49 8.34
CA LEU A 11 2.29 -3.86 8.07
C LEU A 11 2.43 -5.36 7.80
N ARG A 12 1.87 -6.21 8.68
CA ARG A 12 1.99 -7.67 8.62
C ARG A 12 1.42 -8.27 7.35
N ARG A 13 0.30 -7.73 6.87
CA ARG A 13 -0.39 -8.21 5.67
C ARG A 13 0.36 -7.86 4.40
N PHE A 14 0.85 -6.63 4.31
CA PHE A 14 1.61 -6.21 3.14
C PHE A 14 3.03 -6.78 3.12
N TYR A 15 3.63 -7.08 4.28
CA TYR A 15 4.92 -7.78 4.36
C TYR A 15 4.95 -9.06 3.53
N VAL A 16 3.93 -9.92 3.66
CA VAL A 16 3.86 -11.19 2.92
C VAL A 16 3.82 -10.97 1.40
N VAL A 17 3.15 -9.89 0.95
CA VAL A 17 3.10 -9.53 -0.48
C VAL A 17 4.48 -9.07 -0.96
N TYR A 18 5.14 -8.15 -0.24
CA TYR A 18 6.47 -7.67 -0.60
C TYR A 18 7.52 -8.79 -0.60
N GLN A 19 7.50 -9.63 0.43
CA GLN A 19 8.39 -10.78 0.54
C GLN A 19 8.25 -11.70 -0.68
N TYR A 20 7.02 -12.03 -1.08
CA TYR A 20 6.78 -12.87 -2.24
C TYR A 20 7.33 -12.24 -3.52
N LEU A 21 6.97 -10.97 -3.78
CA LEU A 21 7.39 -10.26 -4.99
C LEU A 21 8.92 -10.08 -5.05
N GLU A 22 9.59 -9.87 -3.91
CA GLU A 22 11.05 -9.76 -3.85
C GLU A 22 11.77 -11.09 -4.06
N ILE A 23 11.20 -12.19 -3.60
CA ILE A 23 11.71 -13.53 -3.93
C ILE A 23 11.56 -13.77 -5.44
N ALA A 24 10.39 -13.45 -6.01
CA ALA A 24 10.16 -13.58 -7.45
C ALA A 24 11.12 -12.71 -8.27
N MET A 25 11.35 -11.45 -7.89
CA MET A 25 12.33 -10.58 -8.55
C MET A 25 13.77 -11.08 -8.46
N LYS A 26 14.13 -11.97 -7.52
CA LYS A 26 15.49 -12.53 -7.47
C LYS A 26 15.69 -13.69 -8.45
N LYS A 27 14.62 -14.24 -9.02
CA LYS A 27 14.70 -15.34 -9.98
C LYS A 27 15.16 -14.80 -11.33
N GLU A 28 16.11 -15.49 -11.94
CA GLU A 28 16.53 -15.23 -13.31
C GLU A 28 15.68 -16.08 -14.25
N GLU A 29 14.69 -15.45 -14.85
CA GLU A 29 13.74 -16.08 -15.76
C GLU A 29 13.52 -15.21 -17.01
N ASN A 30 12.75 -15.76 -17.96
CA ASN A 30 12.31 -15.04 -19.14
C ASN A 30 11.64 -13.70 -18.77
N TYR A 31 11.85 -12.69 -19.61
CA TYR A 31 11.36 -11.31 -19.43
C TYR A 31 12.04 -10.48 -18.31
N ASN A 32 13.01 -11.05 -17.59
CA ASN A 32 13.96 -10.33 -16.71
C ASN A 32 13.31 -9.47 -15.61
N LEU A 33 12.36 -10.02 -14.82
CA LEU A 33 11.80 -9.28 -13.68
C LEU A 33 12.85 -8.87 -12.64
N HIS A 34 14.01 -9.52 -12.62
CA HIS A 34 15.16 -9.13 -11.81
C HIS A 34 15.65 -7.70 -12.04
N LYS A 35 15.35 -7.09 -13.20
CA LYS A 35 15.71 -5.68 -13.46
C LYS A 35 14.99 -4.72 -12.52
N PHE A 36 13.73 -5.00 -12.15
CA PHE A 36 13.04 -4.23 -11.12
C PHE A 36 13.79 -4.33 -9.78
N GLY A 37 14.36 -5.50 -9.46
CA GLY A 37 15.14 -5.71 -8.25
C GLY A 37 16.54 -5.10 -8.25
N GLN A 38 17.04 -4.64 -9.40
CA GLN A 38 18.31 -3.90 -9.50
C GLN A 38 18.17 -2.41 -9.15
N ILE A 39 16.94 -1.90 -8.98
CA ILE A 39 16.70 -0.55 -8.50
C ILE A 39 17.19 -0.46 -7.06
N ASN A 40 18.29 0.27 -6.85
CA ASN A 40 18.96 0.36 -5.56
C ASN A 40 18.02 0.85 -4.46
N GLY A 41 18.08 0.24 -3.29
CA GLY A 41 17.28 0.59 -2.13
C GLY A 41 15.78 0.35 -2.29
N LEU A 42 15.31 -0.35 -3.34
CA LEU A 42 13.88 -0.55 -3.56
C LEU A 42 13.27 -1.55 -2.56
N PHE A 43 13.92 -2.70 -2.35
CA PHE A 43 13.42 -3.81 -1.53
C PHE A 43 12.98 -3.40 -0.13
N ARG A 44 11.84 -3.94 0.30
CA ARG A 44 11.11 -3.60 1.52
C ARG A 44 10.97 -4.75 2.51
N THR A 45 11.27 -6.01 2.17
CA THR A 45 11.14 -7.14 3.11
C THR A 45 11.83 -6.88 4.45
N GLN A 46 13.12 -6.53 4.43
CA GLN A 46 13.88 -6.23 5.64
C GLN A 46 13.37 -4.97 6.38
N PRO A 47 13.06 -3.85 5.70
CA PRO A 47 12.37 -2.73 6.33
C PRO A 47 11.03 -3.09 7.01
N PHE A 48 10.20 -3.93 6.39
CA PHE A 48 8.97 -4.44 7.02
C PHE A 48 9.26 -5.29 8.26
N GLU A 49 10.26 -6.19 8.20
CA GLU A 49 10.72 -6.99 9.33
C GLU A 49 11.16 -6.12 10.50
N SER A 50 11.97 -5.09 10.24
CA SER A 50 12.41 -4.12 11.25
C SER A 50 11.23 -3.42 11.91
N SER A 51 10.29 -2.91 11.10
CA SER A 51 9.10 -2.22 11.61
C SER A 51 8.22 -3.14 12.45
N LEU A 52 8.02 -4.38 12.01
CA LEU A 52 7.18 -5.32 12.72
C LEU A 52 7.84 -5.85 13.99
N LYS A 53 9.16 -6.09 13.99
CA LYS A 53 9.93 -6.41 15.20
C LYS A 53 9.85 -5.30 16.24
N HIS A 54 9.85 -4.03 15.82
CA HIS A 54 9.67 -2.91 16.73
C HIS A 54 8.33 -2.98 17.49
N TYR A 55 7.23 -3.35 16.80
CA TYR A 55 5.90 -3.38 17.41
C TYR A 55 5.52 -4.70 18.10
N LEU A 56 6.03 -5.83 17.62
CA LEU A 56 5.61 -7.18 18.04
C LEU A 56 6.72 -7.97 18.75
N GLY A 57 7.95 -7.46 18.78
CA GLY A 57 9.12 -8.16 19.28
C GLY A 57 9.61 -9.26 18.32
N ASP A 58 10.58 -10.06 18.79
CA ASP A 58 11.25 -11.08 17.98
C ASP A 58 10.35 -12.26 17.58
N LYS A 59 9.24 -12.48 18.29
CA LYS A 59 8.29 -13.58 18.07
C LYS A 59 6.93 -13.06 17.57
N TRP A 60 6.96 -12.18 16.58
CA TRP A 60 5.77 -11.72 15.87
C TRP A 60 4.90 -12.87 15.33
N PRO A 61 3.55 -12.76 15.38
CA PRO A 61 2.65 -13.87 15.04
C PRO A 61 2.63 -14.19 13.54
N SER A 62 2.69 -15.48 13.21
CA SER A 62 2.69 -16.01 11.83
C SER A 62 1.30 -16.29 11.23
N GLY A 63 0.21 -15.93 11.93
CA GLY A 63 -1.15 -16.34 11.54
C GLY A 63 -1.63 -15.71 10.24
N ILE A 64 -1.73 -16.46 9.14
CA ILE A 64 -2.21 -15.95 7.85
C ILE A 64 -3.73 -15.73 7.89
N THR A 65 -4.20 -14.55 7.45
CA THR A 65 -5.65 -14.30 7.29
C THR A 65 -6.16 -14.84 5.96
N LYS A 66 -7.48 -14.92 5.80
CA LYS A 66 -8.09 -15.37 4.54
C LYS A 66 -7.65 -14.51 3.36
N ALA A 67 -7.69 -13.18 3.46
CA ALA A 67 -7.24 -12.32 2.36
C ALA A 67 -5.73 -12.45 2.08
N MET A 68 -4.88 -12.68 3.09
CA MET A 68 -3.46 -12.95 2.87
C MET A 68 -3.26 -14.25 2.07
N ALA A 69 -3.95 -15.33 2.47
CA ALA A 69 -3.89 -16.60 1.76
C ALA A 69 -4.41 -16.48 0.31
N GLU A 70 -5.54 -15.80 0.10
CA GLU A 70 -6.08 -15.52 -1.24
C GLU A 70 -5.07 -14.76 -2.11
N TYR A 71 -4.41 -13.74 -1.55
CA TYR A 71 -3.40 -12.95 -2.27
C TYR A 71 -2.20 -13.82 -2.65
N SER A 72 -1.60 -14.51 -1.68
CA SER A 72 -0.42 -15.35 -1.91
C SER A 72 -0.71 -16.46 -2.91
N ASN A 73 -1.84 -17.16 -2.79
CA ASN A 73 -2.22 -18.20 -3.74
C ASN A 73 -2.42 -17.65 -5.14
N TYR A 74 -2.95 -16.43 -5.27
CA TYR A 74 -3.08 -15.78 -6.56
C TYR A 74 -1.72 -15.47 -7.19
N LEU A 75 -0.78 -14.90 -6.42
CA LEU A 75 0.58 -14.66 -6.90
C LEU A 75 1.29 -15.96 -7.32
N ILE A 76 1.14 -17.03 -6.55
CA ILE A 76 1.66 -18.37 -6.89
C ILE A 76 1.05 -18.86 -8.20
N SER A 77 -0.26 -18.70 -8.38
CA SER A 77 -0.92 -19.11 -9.63
C SER A 77 -0.42 -18.33 -10.84
N LEU A 78 -0.19 -17.02 -10.71
CA LEU A 78 0.36 -16.19 -11.78
C LEU A 78 1.81 -16.58 -12.09
N GLU A 79 2.62 -16.83 -11.07
CA GLU A 79 4.01 -17.26 -11.26
C GLU A 79 4.09 -18.59 -12.02
N ASN A 80 3.23 -19.55 -11.66
CA ASN A 80 3.14 -20.84 -12.33
C ASN A 80 2.55 -20.74 -13.76
N GLU A 81 1.66 -19.78 -14.00
CA GLU A 81 1.08 -19.52 -15.32
C GLU A 81 2.11 -18.87 -16.25
N ASN A 82 2.63 -17.71 -15.84
CA ASN A 82 3.68 -16.98 -16.54
C ASN A 82 4.26 -15.92 -15.60
N HIS A 83 5.54 -16.07 -15.24
CA HIS A 83 6.25 -15.19 -14.31
C HIS A 83 6.07 -13.69 -14.60
N VAL A 84 5.98 -13.29 -15.89
CA VAL A 84 5.81 -11.88 -16.29
C VAL A 84 4.52 -11.25 -15.75
N LEU A 85 3.50 -12.05 -15.42
CA LEU A 85 2.23 -11.59 -14.88
C LEU A 85 2.35 -11.04 -13.45
N LEU A 86 3.49 -11.23 -12.78
CA LEU A 86 3.81 -10.58 -11.52
C LEU A 86 4.25 -9.12 -11.69
N SER A 87 4.66 -8.70 -12.89
CA SER A 87 5.13 -7.32 -13.14
C SER A 87 4.14 -6.22 -12.74
N PRO A 88 2.82 -6.35 -12.93
CA PRO A 88 1.87 -5.32 -12.48
C PRO A 88 1.81 -5.24 -10.95
N PHE A 89 1.95 -6.36 -10.25
CA PHE A 89 2.01 -6.39 -8.79
C PHE A 89 3.26 -5.67 -8.29
N ILE A 90 4.43 -5.97 -8.87
CA ILE A 90 5.68 -5.26 -8.57
C ILE A 90 5.49 -3.76 -8.82
N TYR A 91 5.08 -3.38 -10.03
CA TYR A 91 4.93 -2.00 -10.44
C TYR A 91 3.98 -1.22 -9.51
N HIS A 92 2.74 -1.68 -9.32
CA HIS A 92 1.73 -0.95 -8.55
C HIS A 92 2.04 -0.92 -7.04
N MET A 93 2.60 -2.00 -6.48
CA MET A 93 2.99 -2.02 -5.06
C MET A 93 4.10 -1.01 -4.79
N TYR A 94 5.18 -1.04 -5.57
CA TYR A 94 6.30 -0.12 -5.38
C TYR A 94 5.95 1.33 -5.74
N MET A 95 5.22 1.57 -6.83
CA MET A 95 4.70 2.91 -7.14
C MET A 95 3.81 3.46 -6.03
N GLY A 96 2.99 2.59 -5.42
CA GLY A 96 2.11 2.93 -4.30
C GLY A 96 2.89 3.35 -3.06
N ILE A 97 3.85 2.55 -2.60
CA ILE A 97 4.60 2.85 -1.37
C ILE A 97 5.57 4.04 -1.54
N LEU A 98 6.15 4.22 -2.73
CA LEU A 98 6.96 5.41 -3.06
C LEU A 98 6.13 6.70 -3.18
N SER A 99 4.80 6.60 -3.26
CA SER A 99 3.91 7.75 -3.36
C SER A 99 3.10 7.94 -2.08
N GLY A 100 2.10 7.10 -1.84
CA GLY A 100 1.23 7.18 -0.66
C GLY A 100 1.93 6.77 0.64
N GLY A 101 2.97 5.94 0.57
CA GLY A 101 3.73 5.50 1.75
C GLY A 101 4.40 6.65 2.49
N GLN A 102 4.80 7.72 1.79
CA GLN A 102 5.37 8.91 2.41
C GLN A 102 4.36 9.64 3.32
N ILE A 103 3.09 9.66 2.92
CA ILE A 103 2.00 10.21 3.74
C ILE A 103 1.74 9.31 4.96
N LEU A 104 1.80 7.98 4.78
CA LEU A 104 1.66 7.03 5.88
C LEU A 104 2.79 7.18 6.90
N MET A 105 4.04 7.32 6.44
CA MET A 105 5.20 7.59 7.29
C MET A 105 5.03 8.88 8.09
N ALA A 106 4.61 9.97 7.44
CA ALA A 106 4.37 11.24 8.13
C ALA A 106 3.30 11.11 9.21
N LYS A 107 2.17 10.44 8.90
CA LYS A 107 1.09 10.18 9.87
C LYS A 107 1.56 9.32 11.04
N GLN A 108 2.37 8.31 10.77
CA GLN A 108 2.93 7.45 11.81
C GLN A 108 3.88 8.23 12.71
N ARG A 109 4.82 9.01 12.16
CA ARG A 109 5.75 9.84 12.96
C ARG A 109 5.03 10.87 13.83
N MET A 110 3.88 11.39 13.38
CA MET A 110 3.03 12.25 14.20
C MET A 110 2.33 11.48 15.33
N ALA A 111 2.03 10.19 15.12
CA ALA A 111 1.35 9.35 16.10
C ALA A 111 2.30 8.69 17.11
N PHE A 112 3.56 8.46 16.75
CA PHE A 112 4.57 7.75 17.55
C PHE A 112 5.85 8.60 17.67
N SER A 113 6.22 8.97 18.89
CA SER A 113 7.11 10.09 19.23
C SER A 113 8.60 9.91 18.93
N ASP A 114 9.07 8.72 18.53
CA ASP A 114 10.50 8.45 18.28
C ASP A 114 10.82 8.06 16.83
N GLY A 115 9.82 8.05 15.94
CA GLY A 115 9.99 7.70 14.51
C GLY A 115 10.39 6.25 14.23
N LYS A 116 10.55 5.42 15.26
CA LYS A 116 10.86 4.00 15.13
C LYS A 116 9.63 3.22 14.65
N GLY A 117 9.86 2.09 14.00
CA GLY A 117 8.78 1.28 13.43
C GLY A 117 8.30 1.80 12.08
N SER A 118 8.93 2.84 11.52
CA SER A 118 8.57 3.48 10.24
C SER A 118 9.40 3.01 9.04
N GLU A 119 10.33 2.10 9.27
CA GLU A 119 11.36 1.67 8.33
C GLU A 119 10.73 1.14 7.02
N ALA A 120 9.61 0.41 7.10
CA ALA A 120 8.85 -0.07 5.94
C ALA A 120 8.54 1.02 4.90
N PHE A 121 8.34 2.26 5.34
CA PHE A 121 7.96 3.40 4.49
C PHE A 121 9.10 4.41 4.26
N TYR A 122 10.24 4.23 4.93
CA TYR A 122 11.41 5.08 4.78
C TYR A 122 12.31 4.60 3.65
N PHE A 123 12.60 5.49 2.71
CA PHE A 123 13.43 5.23 1.54
C PHE A 123 14.62 6.18 1.57
N ASP A 124 15.82 5.64 1.77
CA ASP A 124 17.08 6.41 1.67
C ASP A 124 17.58 6.46 0.22
N ILE A 125 16.70 6.90 -0.68
CA ILE A 125 16.94 7.00 -2.12
C ILE A 125 16.19 8.19 -2.71
N ASN A 126 16.56 8.60 -3.93
CA ASN A 126 15.77 9.57 -4.68
C ASN A 126 14.45 8.95 -5.17
N VAL A 127 13.37 9.21 -4.44
CA VAL A 127 12.02 8.69 -4.73
C VAL A 127 11.53 9.04 -6.15
N ARG A 128 11.89 10.21 -6.68
CA ARG A 128 11.50 10.60 -8.04
C ARG A 128 12.22 9.73 -9.08
N GLU A 129 13.50 9.52 -8.88
CA GLU A 129 14.34 8.68 -9.74
C GLU A 129 13.89 7.22 -9.72
N ALA A 130 13.67 6.64 -8.52
CA ALA A 130 13.18 5.27 -8.38
C ALA A 130 11.83 5.06 -9.10
N LYS A 131 10.90 6.03 -9.01
CA LYS A 131 9.64 5.98 -9.76
C LYS A 131 9.84 6.09 -11.28
N ASN A 132 10.84 6.85 -11.75
CA ASN A 132 11.19 6.89 -13.16
C ASN A 132 11.75 5.55 -13.62
N GLN A 133 12.66 4.94 -12.86
CA GLN A 133 13.23 3.63 -13.16
C GLN A 133 12.15 2.54 -13.22
N LEU A 134 11.23 2.49 -12.25
CA LEU A 134 10.07 1.57 -12.29
C LEU A 134 9.23 1.71 -13.56
N ARG A 135 8.96 2.95 -14.01
CA ARG A 135 8.24 3.20 -15.26
C ARG A 135 9.03 2.72 -16.48
N ASN A 136 10.32 3.02 -16.52
CA ASN A 136 11.19 2.65 -17.63
C ASN A 136 11.29 1.13 -17.74
N GLU A 137 11.49 0.41 -16.65
CA GLU A 137 11.53 -1.06 -16.65
C GLU A 137 10.19 -1.65 -17.11
N MET A 138 9.05 -1.09 -16.66
CA MET A 138 7.75 -1.54 -17.12
C MET A 138 7.52 -1.30 -18.62
N ASN A 139 7.97 -0.14 -19.14
CA ASN A 139 7.87 0.18 -20.56
C ASN A 139 8.76 -0.76 -21.41
N SER A 140 10.02 -0.93 -21.02
CA SER A 140 10.96 -1.84 -21.69
C SER A 140 10.55 -3.30 -21.61
N LEU A 141 9.84 -3.69 -20.55
CA LEU A 141 9.18 -4.99 -20.48
C LEU A 141 8.05 -5.08 -21.51
N ALA A 142 7.13 -4.10 -21.52
CA ALA A 142 5.97 -4.10 -22.40
C ALA A 142 6.31 -4.11 -23.89
N GLU A 143 7.42 -3.47 -24.30
CA GLU A 143 7.91 -3.50 -25.69
C GLU A 143 8.22 -4.91 -26.21
N LYS A 144 8.50 -5.87 -25.31
CA LYS A 144 8.88 -7.25 -25.65
C LYS A 144 7.71 -8.23 -25.61
N LEU A 145 6.51 -7.76 -25.29
CA LEU A 145 5.33 -8.58 -25.09
C LEU A 145 4.38 -8.45 -26.28
N ASP A 146 3.68 -9.55 -26.58
CA ASP A 146 2.53 -9.52 -27.49
C ASP A 146 1.34 -8.78 -26.85
N ASP A 147 0.36 -8.44 -27.68
CA ASP A 147 -0.77 -7.64 -27.25
C ASP A 147 -1.74 -8.39 -26.33
N GLU A 148 -1.83 -9.71 -26.43
CA GLU A 148 -2.63 -10.53 -25.52
C GLU A 148 -2.05 -10.48 -24.10
N THR A 149 -0.73 -10.64 -23.99
CA THR A 149 -0.01 -10.55 -22.73
C THR A 149 -0.12 -9.14 -22.15
N LYS A 150 0.03 -8.07 -22.95
CA LYS A 150 -0.20 -6.68 -22.47
C LYS A 150 -1.61 -6.48 -21.94
N LEU A 151 -2.63 -6.98 -22.63
CA LEU A 151 -4.01 -6.94 -22.15
C LEU A 151 -4.18 -7.72 -20.85
N ARG A 152 -3.48 -8.85 -20.69
CA ARG A 152 -3.46 -9.59 -19.42
C ARG A 152 -2.82 -8.77 -18.30
N LEU A 153 -1.70 -8.10 -18.53
CA LEU A 153 -1.07 -7.21 -17.54
C LEU A 153 -2.00 -6.07 -17.07
N LEU A 154 -2.84 -5.54 -17.96
CA LEU A 154 -3.86 -4.55 -17.59
C LEU A 154 -4.98 -5.14 -16.73
N LYS A 155 -5.37 -6.41 -16.95
CA LYS A 155 -6.31 -7.12 -16.07
C LYS A 155 -5.68 -7.33 -14.70
N GLU A 156 -4.43 -7.77 -14.65
CA GLU A 156 -3.70 -7.97 -13.39
C GLU A 156 -3.51 -6.67 -12.62
N SER A 157 -3.28 -5.55 -13.32
CA SER A 157 -3.27 -4.22 -12.70
C SER A 157 -4.55 -3.95 -11.90
N LYS A 158 -5.73 -4.34 -12.41
CA LYS A 158 -7.00 -4.21 -11.65
C LYS A 158 -7.05 -5.16 -10.46
N MET A 159 -6.54 -6.38 -10.63
CA MET A 159 -6.48 -7.39 -9.56
C MET A 159 -5.62 -6.93 -8.38
N VAL A 160 -4.52 -6.21 -8.62
CA VAL A 160 -3.73 -5.58 -7.55
C VAL A 160 -4.61 -4.74 -6.64
N TYR A 161 -5.43 -3.84 -7.19
CA TYR A 161 -6.31 -2.98 -6.40
C TYR A 161 -7.36 -3.80 -5.64
N LEU A 162 -7.96 -4.81 -6.27
CA LEU A 162 -8.98 -5.65 -5.64
C LEU A 162 -8.40 -6.43 -4.45
N LEU A 163 -7.24 -7.05 -4.61
CA LEU A 163 -6.59 -7.84 -3.57
C LEU A 163 -6.03 -6.94 -2.44
N ASN A 164 -5.44 -5.79 -2.77
CA ASN A 164 -5.01 -4.81 -1.78
C ASN A 164 -6.20 -4.32 -0.94
N ASN A 165 -7.35 -4.06 -1.57
CA ASN A 165 -8.57 -3.66 -0.87
C ASN A 165 -9.11 -4.76 0.05
N LYS A 166 -8.99 -6.04 -0.34
CA LYS A 166 -9.36 -7.16 0.56
C LYS A 166 -8.48 -7.19 1.81
N LEU A 167 -7.15 -7.05 1.67
CA LEU A 167 -6.23 -7.00 2.82
C LEU A 167 -6.58 -5.86 3.79
N VAL A 168 -6.91 -4.69 3.26
CA VAL A 168 -7.29 -3.51 4.06
C VAL A 168 -8.66 -3.72 4.72
N LYS A 169 -9.64 -4.29 4.03
CA LYS A 169 -10.99 -4.51 4.56
C LYS A 169 -11.02 -5.50 5.73
N GLU A 170 -10.13 -6.48 5.76
CA GLU A 170 -10.02 -7.39 6.91
C GLU A 170 -9.38 -6.72 8.14
N VAL A 171 -8.88 -5.48 8.04
CA VAL A 171 -8.34 -4.77 9.21
C VAL A 171 -9.55 -4.30 10.00
N LYS A 172 -9.82 -4.95 11.14
CA LYS A 172 -10.87 -4.50 12.05
C LYS A 172 -10.48 -3.11 12.57
N VAL A 173 -11.21 -2.10 12.14
CA VAL A 173 -11.10 -0.76 12.70
C VAL A 173 -11.97 -0.72 13.95
N PRO A 174 -11.43 -0.33 15.12
CA PRO A 174 -12.23 -0.22 16.35
C PRO A 174 -13.48 0.65 16.15
N THR A 175 -14.61 0.20 16.71
CA THR A 175 -15.91 0.87 16.57
C THR A 175 -15.88 2.29 17.12
N GLU A 176 -15.09 2.56 18.17
CA GLU A 176 -14.96 3.89 18.77
C GLU A 176 -14.38 4.90 17.77
N ILE A 177 -13.41 4.48 16.94
CA ILE A 177 -12.81 5.33 15.91
C ILE A 177 -13.83 5.67 14.82
N LEU A 178 -14.70 4.72 14.48
CA LEU A 178 -15.78 4.94 13.51
C LEU A 178 -16.82 5.93 14.05
N LEU A 179 -17.20 5.79 15.32
CA LEU A 179 -18.13 6.69 16.00
C LEU A 179 -17.58 8.11 16.11
N ILE A 180 -16.31 8.28 16.49
CA ILE A 180 -15.67 9.60 16.56
C ILE A 180 -15.71 10.29 15.19
N LYS A 181 -15.36 9.58 14.11
CA LYS A 181 -15.43 10.14 12.75
C LYS A 181 -16.85 10.55 12.37
N LEU A 182 -17.84 9.75 12.73
CA LEU A 182 -19.25 10.06 12.47
C LEU A 182 -19.69 11.33 13.21
N ILE A 183 -19.34 11.46 14.49
CA ILE A 183 -19.64 12.65 15.31
C ILE A 183 -19.00 13.90 14.69
N PHE A 184 -17.74 13.81 14.24
CA PHE A 184 -17.06 14.91 13.56
C PHE A 184 -17.77 15.33 12.27
N VAL A 185 -18.18 14.37 11.43
CA VAL A 185 -18.91 14.65 10.18
C VAL A 185 -20.27 15.30 10.47
N ILE A 186 -21.01 14.79 11.45
CA ILE A 186 -22.28 15.38 11.89
C ILE A 186 -22.05 16.80 12.43
N GLY A 187 -21.01 17.01 13.23
CA GLY A 187 -20.66 18.33 13.76
C GLY A 187 -20.36 19.35 12.66
N ILE A 188 -19.61 18.96 11.62
CA ILE A 188 -19.36 19.80 10.45
C ILE A 188 -20.68 20.13 9.74
N PHE A 189 -21.56 19.15 9.56
CA PHE A 189 -22.85 19.36 8.90
C PHE A 189 -23.75 20.34 9.69
N ILE A 190 -23.79 20.21 11.01
CA ILE A 190 -24.51 21.14 11.90
C ILE A 190 -23.92 22.55 11.79
N LEU A 191 -22.60 22.68 11.81
CA LEU A 191 -21.91 23.96 11.69
C LEU A 191 -22.26 24.66 10.36
N VAL A 192 -22.26 23.92 9.25
CA VAL A 192 -22.65 24.44 7.93
C VAL A 192 -24.11 24.94 7.94
N ILE A 193 -25.04 24.20 8.55
CA ILE A 193 -26.44 24.63 8.67
C ILE A 193 -26.56 25.92 9.51
N LEU A 194 -25.83 26.01 10.62
CA LEU A 194 -25.83 27.19 11.47
C LEU A 194 -25.29 28.43 10.74
N LEU A 195 -24.16 28.27 10.04
CA LEU A 195 -23.57 29.35 9.23
C LEU A 195 -24.53 29.79 8.11
N TRP A 196 -25.21 28.86 7.44
CA TRP A 196 -26.21 29.18 6.43
C TRP A 196 -27.43 29.92 7.01
N LYS A 197 -27.89 29.54 8.21
CA LYS A 197 -28.99 30.27 8.89
C LYS A 197 -28.56 31.70 9.28
N VAL A 198 -27.35 31.87 9.80
CA VAL A 198 -26.81 33.19 10.17
C VAL A 198 -26.66 34.07 8.93
N SER A 199 -26.09 33.56 7.84
CA SER A 199 -25.92 34.32 6.60
C SER A 199 -27.27 34.70 5.98
N LYS A 200 -28.24 33.79 5.96
CA LYS A 200 -29.60 34.10 5.49
C LYS A 200 -30.30 35.17 6.34
N LYS A 201 -30.14 35.11 7.67
CA LYS A 201 -30.68 36.13 8.58
C LYS A 201 -30.02 37.49 8.37
N PHE A 202 -28.71 37.52 8.14
CA PHE A 202 -27.97 38.74 7.85
C PHE A 202 -28.39 39.37 6.51
N LEU A 203 -28.60 38.55 5.47
CA LEU A 203 -29.15 38.99 4.18
C LEU A 203 -30.55 39.62 4.30
N MET A 204 -31.44 39.04 5.12
CA MET A 204 -32.78 39.62 5.37
C MET A 204 -32.78 40.94 6.15
N VAL A 205 -31.66 41.31 6.79
CA VAL A 205 -31.55 42.59 7.53
C VAL A 205 -30.96 43.68 6.63
N LEU A 206 -30.26 43.30 5.56
CA LEU A 206 -29.60 44.21 4.62
C LEU A 206 -30.42 44.56 3.37
N PHE A 207 -31.52 43.83 3.13
CA PHE A 207 -32.45 44.01 2.01
C PHE A 207 -33.89 43.99 2.53
#